data_AF-A0A1V6JTQ5-F1
#
_entry.id   AF-A0A1V6JTQ5-F1
#
_cell.length_a   1.000
_cell.length_b   1.000
_cell.length_c   1.000
_cell.angle_alpha   90.00
_cell.angle_beta   90.00
_cell.angle_gamma   90.00
#
_symmetry.space_group_name_H-M   'P 1'
#
loop_
_entity.id
_entity.type
_entity.pdbx_description
1 polymer ?
#
loop_
_entity_poly.entity_id
_entity_poly.type
_entity_poly.pdbx_seq_one_letter_code
_entity_poly.pdbx_strand_id
1 'polypeptide(L)'
;MGVAAPVWQRPEDLINESASDLALPAGVRVRTDLADLEIYADPMVKKVFYNLIDNAIRHGEKITEIRFSCAKSGRDLLLLCEDDGTGIPDGEKETIFREAYKRRHGHGLFLVTGILGITGMTIRETGIPGEGARFEIRVPNGGYRGDNERCAAP
;
A
#
# COMPACT_ATOMS: atom_id res chain seq x y z
N MET A 1 -2.27 10.54 16.78
CA MET A 1 -1.65 11.12 15.58
C MET A 1 -2.74 11.25 14.54
N GLY A 2 -2.85 12.42 13.93
CA GLY A 2 -3.92 12.84 13.03
C GLY A 2 -4.03 14.34 13.20
N VAL A 3 -3.31 15.09 12.36
CA VAL A 3 -3.16 16.56 12.51
C VAL A 3 -4.40 17.28 11.98
N ALA A 4 -5.23 16.58 11.20
CA ALA A 4 -6.47 17.05 10.62
C ALA A 4 -7.51 15.93 10.61
N ALA A 5 -8.79 16.28 10.48
CA ALA A 5 -9.85 15.30 10.30
C ALA A 5 -9.60 14.49 8.99
N PRO A 6 -9.91 13.19 8.96
CA PRO A 6 -9.89 12.41 7.74
C PRO A 6 -10.79 13.02 6.66
N VAL A 7 -10.38 12.86 5.41
CA VAL A 7 -11.10 13.37 4.23
C VAL A 7 -11.10 12.30 3.14
N TRP A 8 -11.94 12.49 2.13
CA TRP A 8 -11.89 11.69 0.91
C TRP A 8 -10.60 12.01 0.15
N GLN A 9 -9.84 10.96 -0.14
CA GLN A 9 -8.53 11.01 -0.80
C GLN A 9 -8.60 10.12 -2.04
N ARG A 10 -8.03 10.56 -3.16
CA ARG A 10 -7.87 9.75 -4.39
C ARG A 10 -6.54 9.01 -4.34
N PRO A 11 -6.50 7.68 -4.11
CA PRO A 11 -5.24 6.95 -3.99
C PRO A 11 -4.37 7.06 -5.23
N GLU A 12 -4.96 7.04 -6.43
CA GLU A 12 -4.23 7.15 -7.68
C GLU A 12 -3.36 8.42 -7.74
N ASP A 13 -3.93 9.58 -7.40
CA ASP A 13 -3.20 10.85 -7.37
C ASP A 13 -2.03 10.77 -6.38
N LEU A 14 -2.29 10.28 -5.16
CA LEU A 14 -1.28 10.18 -4.11
C LEU A 14 -0.17 9.18 -4.44
N ILE A 15 -0.48 8.09 -5.13
CA ILE A 15 0.49 7.09 -5.60
C ILE A 15 1.39 7.71 -6.67
N ASN A 16 0.81 8.40 -7.65
CA ASN A 16 1.55 9.06 -8.73
C ASN A 16 2.48 10.16 -8.21
N GLU A 17 2.01 10.96 -7.25
CA GLU A 17 2.86 11.93 -6.56
C GLU A 17 3.99 11.24 -5.79
N SER A 18 3.69 10.16 -5.05
CA SER A 18 4.70 9.45 -4.26
C SER A 18 5.77 8.80 -5.14
N ALA A 19 5.37 8.24 -6.29
CA ALA A 19 6.29 7.68 -7.28
C ALA A 19 7.21 8.76 -7.88
N SER A 20 6.67 9.97 -8.11
CA SER A 20 7.44 11.12 -8.59
C SER A 20 8.44 11.61 -7.53
N ASP A 21 8.04 11.63 -6.26
CA ASP A 21 8.88 12.06 -5.14
C ASP A 21 10.09 11.12 -4.90
N LEU A 22 9.96 9.82 -5.23
CA LEU A 22 10.96 8.78 -4.93
C LEU A 22 12.05 8.60 -5.99
N ALA A 23 11.95 9.24 -7.16
CA ALA A 23 12.86 9.07 -8.30
C ALA A 23 13.16 7.59 -8.61
N LEU A 24 12.18 6.90 -9.24
CA LEU A 24 12.25 5.48 -9.53
C LEU A 24 13.55 5.06 -10.26
N PRO A 25 14.16 3.90 -9.92
CA PRO A 25 15.28 3.36 -10.68
C PRO A 25 14.92 3.12 -12.15
N ALA A 26 15.93 3.17 -13.03
CA ALA A 26 15.73 2.91 -14.44
C ALA A 26 15.13 1.51 -14.68
N GLY A 27 14.02 1.46 -15.42
CA GLY A 27 13.32 0.20 -15.75
C GLY A 27 12.22 -0.21 -14.76
N VAL A 28 12.10 0.48 -13.61
CA VAL A 28 10.99 0.28 -12.66
C VAL A 28 9.82 1.18 -13.04
N ARG A 29 8.60 0.63 -13.10
CA ARG A 29 7.38 1.39 -13.33
C ARG A 29 6.36 1.19 -12.21
N VAL A 30 5.59 2.23 -11.91
CA VAL A 30 4.43 2.15 -11.03
C VAL A 30 3.17 2.18 -11.89
N ARG A 31 2.26 1.23 -11.69
CA ARG A 31 0.95 1.15 -12.38
C ARG A 31 -0.19 1.25 -11.39
N THR A 32 -1.25 1.96 -11.79
CA THR A 32 -2.48 2.12 -11.01
C THR A 32 -3.68 1.60 -11.80
N ASP A 33 -4.41 0.67 -11.21
CA ASP A 33 -5.67 0.13 -11.70
C ASP A 33 -6.76 0.42 -10.65
N LEU A 34 -6.97 1.71 -10.35
CA LEU A 34 -7.82 2.16 -9.24
C LEU A 34 -9.04 2.99 -9.68
N ALA A 35 -9.13 3.35 -10.96
CA ALA A 35 -10.25 4.12 -11.52
C ALA A 35 -10.60 5.36 -10.66
N ASP A 36 -11.88 5.64 -10.45
CA ASP A 36 -12.36 6.79 -9.66
C ASP A 36 -12.45 6.47 -8.15
N LEU A 37 -11.66 5.52 -7.65
CA LEU A 37 -11.66 5.15 -6.24
C LEU A 37 -11.24 6.33 -5.36
N GLU A 38 -12.03 6.58 -4.33
CA GLU A 38 -11.69 7.43 -3.20
C GLU A 38 -11.79 6.64 -1.90
N ILE A 39 -10.86 6.90 -0.98
CA ILE A 39 -10.86 6.34 0.37
C ILE A 39 -10.96 7.44 1.40
N TYR A 40 -11.70 7.19 2.48
CA TYR A 40 -11.77 8.09 3.61
C TYR A 40 -10.58 7.85 4.53
N ALA A 41 -9.61 8.75 4.51
CA ALA A 41 -8.32 8.55 5.15
C ALA A 41 -7.76 9.85 5.75
N ASP A 42 -6.87 9.72 6.73
CA ASP A 42 -6.07 10.84 7.23
C ASP A 42 -5.20 11.41 6.09
N PRO A 43 -4.96 12.73 6.01
CA PRO A 43 -4.08 13.32 4.99
C PRO A 43 -2.67 12.73 4.93
N MET A 44 -2.20 12.11 6.02
CA MET A 44 -0.94 11.38 6.04
C MET A 44 -0.96 10.08 5.21
N VAL A 45 -2.10 9.65 4.64
CA VAL A 45 -2.19 8.43 3.84
C VAL A 45 -1.25 8.44 2.63
N LYS A 46 -0.87 9.61 2.09
CA LYS A 46 0.21 9.70 1.08
C LYS A 46 1.49 9.00 1.55
N LYS A 47 1.84 9.12 2.83
CA LYS A 47 3.01 8.43 3.41
C LYS A 47 2.85 6.92 3.37
N VAL A 48 1.64 6.38 3.35
CA VAL A 48 1.44 4.93 3.19
C VAL A 48 1.94 4.49 1.83
N PHE A 49 1.48 5.12 0.76
CA PHE A 49 1.89 4.80 -0.61
C PHE A 49 3.38 5.02 -0.83
N TYR A 50 3.91 6.14 -0.35
CA TYR A 50 5.35 6.41 -0.38
C TYR A 50 6.15 5.26 0.26
N ASN A 51 5.78 4.81 1.47
CA ASN A 51 6.54 3.77 2.16
C ASN A 51 6.42 2.41 1.47
N LEU A 52 5.29 2.09 0.85
CA LEU A 52 5.15 0.84 0.08
C LEU A 52 6.05 0.84 -1.16
N ILE A 53 6.05 1.94 -1.92
CA ILE A 53 6.91 2.09 -3.11
C ILE A 53 8.40 2.08 -2.71
N ASP A 54 8.77 2.84 -1.69
CA ASP A 54 10.14 2.90 -1.16
C ASP A 54 10.64 1.53 -0.69
N ASN A 55 9.78 0.75 -0.03
CA ASN A 55 10.12 -0.61 0.37
C ASN A 55 10.35 -1.54 -0.82
N ALA A 56 9.46 -1.49 -1.83
CA ALA A 56 9.63 -2.30 -3.03
C ALA A 56 10.95 -1.97 -3.73
N ILE A 57 11.30 -0.68 -3.87
CA ILE A 57 12.57 -0.24 -4.48
C ILE A 57 13.79 -0.72 -3.69
N ARG A 58 13.74 -0.62 -2.36
CA ARG A 58 14.89 -0.97 -1.50
C ARG A 58 15.12 -2.46 -1.36
N HIS A 59 14.05 -3.25 -1.32
CA HIS A 59 14.10 -4.66 -0.95
C HIS A 59 13.80 -5.61 -2.10
N GLY A 60 13.14 -5.14 -3.15
CA GLY A 60 12.69 -6.00 -4.24
C GLY A 60 13.80 -6.50 -5.16
N GLU A 61 15.01 -5.90 -5.12
CA GLU A 61 16.22 -6.21 -5.90
C GLU A 61 16.06 -6.23 -7.43
N LYS A 62 15.23 -7.13 -7.96
CA LYS A 62 14.97 -7.38 -9.38
C LYS A 62 13.64 -6.80 -9.85
N ILE A 63 13.05 -5.87 -9.10
CA ILE A 63 11.75 -5.32 -9.45
C ILE A 63 11.79 -4.61 -10.80
N THR A 64 10.72 -4.78 -11.57
CA THR A 64 10.44 -4.03 -12.79
C THR A 64 9.08 -3.35 -12.74
N GLU A 65 8.18 -3.80 -11.87
CA GLU A 65 6.85 -3.25 -11.72
C GLU A 65 6.39 -3.22 -10.26
N ILE A 66 5.73 -2.13 -9.89
CA ILE A 66 4.91 -2.02 -8.69
C ILE A 66 3.50 -1.69 -9.15
N ARG A 67 2.53 -2.53 -8.82
CA ARG A 67 1.15 -2.42 -9.26
C ARG A 67 0.22 -2.17 -8.08
N PHE A 68 -0.58 -1.11 -8.19
CA PHE A 68 -1.68 -0.83 -7.29
C PHE A 68 -3.00 -1.18 -7.95
N SER A 69 -3.81 -2.01 -7.31
CA SER A 69 -5.13 -2.40 -7.82
C SER A 69 -6.12 -2.52 -6.68
N CYS A 70 -7.40 -2.73 -6.99
CA CYS A 70 -8.42 -2.92 -5.97
C CYS A 70 -9.26 -4.16 -6.26
N ALA A 71 -9.82 -4.74 -5.19
CA ALA A 71 -10.74 -5.87 -5.25
C ALA A 71 -11.85 -5.71 -4.21
N LYS A 72 -13.06 -6.17 -4.52
CA LYS A 72 -14.14 -6.25 -3.51
C LYS A 72 -13.96 -7.49 -2.65
N SER A 73 -14.06 -7.34 -1.34
CA SER A 73 -14.06 -8.45 -0.39
C SER A 73 -15.28 -8.36 0.53
N GLY A 74 -16.36 -9.01 0.10
CA GLY A 74 -17.67 -8.89 0.74
C GLY A 74 -18.19 -7.45 0.68
N ARG A 75 -18.27 -6.78 1.84
CA ARG A 75 -18.68 -5.36 1.95
C ARG A 75 -17.50 -4.40 2.00
N ASP A 76 -16.29 -4.92 2.15
CA ASP A 76 -15.08 -4.14 2.26
C ASP A 76 -14.37 -4.06 0.91
N LEU A 77 -13.42 -3.14 0.81
CA LEU A 77 -12.52 -3.02 -0.32
C LEU A 77 -11.13 -3.48 0.10
N LEU A 78 -10.46 -4.23 -0.77
CA LEU A 78 -9.04 -4.49 -0.68
C LEU A 78 -8.33 -3.59 -1.68
N LEU A 79 -7.41 -2.75 -1.19
CA LEU A 79 -6.45 -2.03 -1.99
C LEU A 79 -5.14 -2.82 -1.94
N LEU A 80 -4.71 -3.29 -3.11
CA LEU A 80 -3.59 -4.20 -3.30
C LEU A 80 -2.38 -3.42 -3.80
N CYS A 81 -1.20 -3.70 -3.25
CA CYS A 81 0.10 -3.24 -3.75
C CYS A 81 0.98 -4.48 -3.97
N GLU A 82 1.32 -4.74 -5.22
CA GLU A 82 2.07 -5.92 -5.67
C GLU A 82 3.37 -5.47 -6.33
N ASP A 83 4.49 -6.13 -6.02
CA ASP A 83 5.74 -6.00 -6.77
C ASP A 83 6.21 -7.36 -7.30
N ASP A 84 7.05 -7.34 -8.33
CA ASP A 84 7.67 -8.53 -8.93
C ASP A 84 9.08 -8.82 -8.37
N GLY A 85 9.31 -8.41 -7.12
CA GLY A 85 10.60 -8.55 -6.44
C GLY A 85 10.83 -9.92 -5.82
N THR A 86 11.76 -9.96 -4.87
CA THR A 86 12.11 -11.20 -4.12
C THR A 86 11.06 -11.60 -3.08
N GLY A 87 10.09 -10.72 -2.77
CA GLY A 87 9.09 -10.96 -1.74
C GLY A 87 9.63 -11.02 -0.31
N ILE A 88 8.73 -11.27 0.65
CA ILE A 88 9.06 -11.29 2.08
C ILE A 88 8.96 -12.72 2.61
N PRO A 89 9.99 -13.25 3.31
CA PRO A 89 9.94 -14.58 3.92
C PRO A 89 8.74 -14.74 4.87
N ASP A 90 8.12 -15.93 4.88
CA ASP A 90 6.91 -16.21 5.69
C ASP A 90 7.08 -15.89 7.17
N GLY A 91 8.26 -16.20 7.75
CA GLY A 91 8.57 -15.91 9.15
C GLY A 91 8.74 -14.42 9.48
N GLU A 92 8.79 -13.54 8.48
CA GLU A 92 8.97 -12.11 8.64
C GLU A 92 7.70 -11.29 8.42
N LYS A 93 6.68 -11.84 7.74
CA LYS A 93 5.48 -11.09 7.29
C LYS A 93 4.73 -10.34 8.39
N GLU A 94 4.66 -10.89 9.60
CA GLU A 94 4.06 -10.17 10.74
C GLU A 94 5.03 -9.21 11.42
N THR A 95 6.32 -9.52 11.39
CA THR A 95 7.38 -8.84 12.13
C THR A 95 7.76 -7.51 11.48
N ILE A 96 7.67 -7.40 10.15
CA ILE A 96 7.95 -6.16 9.40
C ILE A 96 7.08 -4.97 9.83
N PHE A 97 5.89 -5.23 10.40
CA PHE A 97 4.98 -4.20 10.90
C PHE A 97 5.27 -3.76 12.34
N ARG A 98 6.20 -4.41 13.05
CA ARG A 98 6.49 -4.11 14.46
C ARG A 98 7.53 -3.01 14.60
N GLU A 99 7.41 -2.21 15.66
CA GLU A 99 8.36 -1.13 15.96
C GLU A 99 9.81 -1.62 16.13
N ALA A 100 10.02 -2.87 16.58
CA ALA A 100 11.38 -3.41 16.69
C ALA A 100 12.10 -3.52 15.33
N TYR A 101 11.36 -3.73 14.24
CA TYR A 101 11.90 -3.82 12.87
C TYR A 101 12.37 -2.44 12.35
N LYS A 102 11.72 -1.36 12.85
CA LYS A 102 12.04 0.05 12.57
C LYS A 102 13.51 0.41 12.77
N ARG A 103 14.18 -0.21 13.75
CA ARG A 103 15.55 0.14 14.15
C ARG A 103 16.62 -0.39 13.19
N ARG A 104 16.27 -1.33 12.30
CA ARG A 104 17.24 -2.00 11.40
C ARG A 104 17.02 -1.70 9.92
N HIS A 105 15.78 -1.47 9.48
CA HIS A 105 15.44 -1.45 8.05
C HIS A 105 14.68 -0.19 7.59
N GLY A 106 14.45 0.78 8.47
CA GLY A 106 13.80 2.05 8.14
C GLY A 106 12.42 2.24 8.75
N HIS A 107 11.81 3.39 8.49
CA HIS A 107 10.65 3.91 9.23
C HIS A 107 9.27 3.40 8.76
N GLY A 108 9.20 2.60 7.69
CA GLY A 108 8.02 2.57 6.83
C GLY A 108 6.78 1.86 7.39
N LEU A 109 6.83 0.53 7.54
CA LEU A 109 5.59 -0.26 7.69
C LEU A 109 4.92 -0.13 9.07
N PHE A 110 5.66 0.16 10.12
CA PHE A 110 5.05 0.49 11.42
C PHE A 110 4.29 1.83 11.37
N LEU A 111 4.81 2.83 10.64
CA LEU A 111 4.09 4.08 10.44
C LEU A 111 2.82 3.84 9.60
N VAL A 112 2.90 2.95 8.61
CA VAL A 112 1.75 2.57 7.78
C VAL A 112 0.59 2.04 8.63
N THR A 113 0.84 1.09 9.53
CA THR A 113 -0.23 0.55 10.40
C THR A 113 -0.86 1.62 11.28
N GLY A 114 -0.05 2.54 11.82
CA GLY A 114 -0.52 3.67 12.62
C GLY A 114 -1.42 4.64 11.84
N ILE A 115 -1.06 4.98 10.60
CA ILE A 115 -1.84 5.89 9.74
C ILE A 115 -3.15 5.24 9.31
N LEU A 116 -3.10 4.00 8.82
CA LEU A 116 -4.29 3.26 8.38
C LEU A 116 -5.29 3.06 9.54
N GLY A 117 -4.77 2.79 10.74
CA GLY A 117 -5.58 2.62 11.95
C GLY A 117 -6.42 3.83 12.35
N ILE A 118 -6.06 5.06 11.93
CA ILE A 118 -6.84 6.29 12.23
C ILE A 118 -8.28 6.19 11.71
N THR A 119 -8.47 5.48 10.60
CA THR A 119 -9.78 5.31 9.93
C THR A 119 -10.27 3.86 9.96
N GLY A 120 -9.67 3.03 10.81
CA GLY A 120 -10.04 1.62 10.95
C GLY A 120 -9.60 0.72 9.80
N MET A 121 -8.72 1.19 8.92
CA MET A 121 -8.11 0.35 7.88
C MET A 121 -7.03 -0.56 8.48
N THR A 122 -6.80 -1.70 7.85
CA THR A 122 -5.72 -2.63 8.24
C THR A 122 -4.86 -3.00 7.03
N ILE A 123 -3.64 -3.46 7.27
CA ILE A 123 -2.73 -3.95 6.22
C ILE A 123 -2.19 -5.33 6.59
N ARG A 124 -2.00 -6.19 5.60
CA ARG A 124 -1.31 -7.48 5.71
C ARG A 124 -0.39 -7.69 4.52
N GLU A 125 0.61 -8.54 4.69
CA GLU A 125 1.43 -9.02 3.58
C GLU A 125 1.08 -10.48 3.30
N THR A 126 0.85 -10.80 2.02
CA THR A 126 0.25 -12.05 1.53
C THR A 126 0.95 -12.59 0.27
N GLY A 127 2.07 -11.99 -0.14
CA GLY A 127 2.84 -12.40 -1.30
C GLY A 127 3.59 -13.71 -1.06
N ILE A 128 4.16 -14.25 -2.13
CA ILE A 128 4.90 -15.51 -2.09
C ILE A 128 6.40 -15.18 -2.10
N PRO A 129 7.18 -15.67 -1.12
CA PRO A 129 8.64 -15.50 -1.13
C PRO A 129 9.24 -16.00 -2.46
N GLY A 130 10.01 -15.15 -3.12
CA GLY A 130 10.63 -15.41 -4.43
C GLY A 130 9.80 -15.02 -5.65
N GLU A 131 8.52 -14.68 -5.47
CA GLU A 131 7.63 -14.25 -6.58
C GLU A 131 7.21 -12.78 -6.49
N GLY A 132 7.40 -12.15 -5.32
CA GLY A 132 7.03 -10.75 -5.09
C GLY A 132 6.43 -10.50 -3.72
N ALA A 133 6.34 -9.24 -3.31
CA ALA A 133 5.53 -8.88 -2.15
C ALA A 133 4.11 -8.48 -2.58
N ARG A 134 3.12 -8.80 -1.73
CA ARG A 134 1.73 -8.38 -1.92
C ARG A 134 1.18 -7.85 -0.61
N PHE A 135 0.98 -6.54 -0.55
CA PHE A 135 0.33 -5.87 0.57
C PHE A 135 -1.15 -5.65 0.30
N GLU A 136 -1.98 -6.12 1.23
CA GLU A 136 -3.43 -5.96 1.18
C GLU A 136 -3.89 -4.97 2.24
N ILE A 137 -4.36 -3.80 1.81
CA ILE A 137 -4.98 -2.80 2.67
C ILE A 137 -6.49 -3.00 2.64
N ARG A 138 -7.07 -3.39 3.76
CA ARG A 138 -8.52 -3.50 3.92
C ARG A 138 -9.10 -2.15 4.30
N VAL A 139 -10.00 -1.65 3.45
CA VAL A 139 -10.82 -0.46 3.69
C VAL A 139 -12.21 -0.90 4.10
N PRO A 140 -12.68 -0.58 5.33
CA PRO A 140 -13.97 -1.03 5.81
C PRO A 140 -15.12 -0.41 4.99
N ASN A 141 -16.25 -1.11 4.94
CA ASN A 141 -17.47 -0.61 4.32
C ASN A 141 -17.81 0.83 4.77
N GLY A 142 -18.14 1.70 3.82
CA GLY A 142 -18.38 3.13 4.05
C GLY A 142 -17.10 3.99 4.11
N GLY A 143 -15.91 3.38 4.12
CA GLY A 143 -14.61 4.04 4.03
C GLY A 143 -14.08 4.21 2.60
N TYR A 144 -14.86 3.83 1.59
CA TYR A 144 -14.51 3.98 0.18
C TYR A 144 -15.73 4.40 -0.64
N ARG A 145 -15.50 5.06 -1.79
CA ARG A 145 -16.52 5.43 -2.79
C ARG A 145 -15.89 5.48 -4.18
N GLY A 146 -16.73 5.57 -5.22
CA GLY A 146 -16.30 5.61 -6.63
C GLY A 146 -16.69 4.36 -7.41
N ASP A 147 -16.47 4.40 -8.72
CA ASP A 147 -16.70 3.26 -9.60
C ASP A 147 -15.62 2.19 -9.36
N ASN A 148 -16.00 1.20 -8.56
CA ASN A 148 -15.19 0.05 -8.22
C ASN A 148 -15.64 -1.21 -8.99
N GLU A 149 -16.40 -1.06 -10.09
CA GLU A 149 -16.76 -2.18 -10.97
C GLU A 149 -15.54 -2.72 -11.74
N ARG A 150 -14.48 -1.91 -11.88
CA ARG A 150 -13.17 -2.34 -12.39
C ARG A 150 -12.28 -2.99 -11.33
N CYS A 151 -12.64 -2.94 -10.05
CA CYS A 151 -11.94 -3.70 -9.04
C CYS A 151 -12.21 -5.18 -9.30
N ALA A 152 -11.17 -5.94 -9.66
CA ALA A 152 -11.30 -7.34 -10.00
C ALA A 152 -11.93 -8.14 -8.84
N ALA A 153 -12.61 -9.23 -9.15
CA ALA A 153 -12.91 -10.24 -8.14
C ALA A 153 -11.56 -10.79 -7.62
N PRO A 154 -11.41 -10.99 -6.29
CA PRO A 154 -10.15 -11.41 -5.68
C PRO A 154 -9.64 -12.76 -6.19
#